data_AF-A0A957NU70-F1
#
_entry.id   AF-A0A957NU70-F1
#
_cell.length_a   1.000
_cell.length_b   1.000
_cell.length_c   1.000
_cell.angle_alpha   90.00
_cell.angle_beta   90.00
_cell.angle_gamma   90.00
#
_symmetry.space_group_name_H-M   'P 1'
#
loop_
_entity.id
_entity.type
_entity.pdbx_description
1 polymer ?
#
loop_
_entity_poly.entity_id
_entity_poly.type
_entity_poly.pdbx_seq_one_letter_code
_entity_poly.pdbx_strand_id
1 'polypeptide(L)'
;MSLNVKNLLPALAAYVEQTRHWQITRADHPAAGAIVNPDYDIGDPKATEAFIVGCAYLRLITGDADEALWGQALAAADALIRFQRPSGLIDLINVNYDSSPDTGFTVQRLCALMQLAQEQATQDAQWSLLWEKLARFVRAATPGICRGGFHTPNHRWVMVSALVQARALFPDLDDDHSVTNTVNAYLAEGFDIDAEGAFIERRVGVYDAVNTRSLLLIAEHWPDAAVQASALDGVEANLHFDLHLLHADGSAET
;
A
#
# COMPACT_ATOMS: atom_id res chain seq x y z
N MET A 1 18.98 6.68 -16.39
CA MET A 1 17.62 6.87 -16.97
C MET A 1 16.93 7.94 -16.13
N SER A 2 16.38 9.00 -16.73
CA SER A 2 15.65 10.02 -15.93
C SER A 2 14.38 9.39 -15.36
N LEU A 3 14.16 9.46 -14.05
CA LEU A 3 12.89 9.08 -13.42
C LEU A 3 11.84 10.14 -13.79
N ASN A 4 11.02 9.83 -14.80
CA ASN A 4 9.85 10.62 -15.16
C ASN A 4 8.73 9.66 -15.58
N VAL A 5 7.49 10.13 -15.55
CA VAL A 5 6.29 9.31 -15.85
C VAL A 5 6.40 8.60 -17.20
N LYS A 6 6.95 9.28 -18.22
CA LYS A 6 7.15 8.71 -19.56
C LYS A 6 8.08 7.50 -19.57
N ASN A 7 9.06 7.46 -18.68
CA ASN A 7 10.02 6.38 -18.53
C ASN A 7 9.51 5.26 -17.59
N LEU A 8 8.57 5.57 -16.70
CA LEU A 8 7.98 4.59 -15.78
C LEU A 8 6.85 3.78 -16.43
N LEU A 9 6.09 4.38 -17.36
CA LEU A 9 4.97 3.71 -18.01
C LEU A 9 5.37 2.42 -18.77
N PRO A 10 6.44 2.39 -19.60
CA PRO A 10 6.88 1.15 -20.26
C PRO A 10 7.33 0.09 -19.26
N ALA A 11 7.96 0.49 -18.15
CA ALA A 11 8.39 -0.44 -17.10
C ALA A 11 7.19 -1.05 -16.37
N LEU A 12 6.17 -0.25 -16.07
CA LEU A 12 4.92 -0.72 -15.49
C LEU A 12 4.18 -1.69 -16.44
N ALA A 13 4.10 -1.34 -17.72
CA ALA A 13 3.47 -2.20 -18.73
C ALA A 13 4.21 -3.56 -18.84
N ALA A 14 5.55 -3.53 -18.88
CA ALA A 14 6.36 -4.73 -18.90
C ALA A 14 6.19 -5.57 -17.62
N TYR A 15 6.13 -4.93 -16.45
CA TYR A 15 5.87 -5.61 -15.18
C TYR A 15 4.53 -6.33 -15.19
N VAL A 16 3.44 -5.65 -15.59
CA VAL A 16 2.10 -6.24 -15.63
C VAL A 16 2.03 -7.39 -16.63
N GLU A 17 2.62 -7.22 -17.82
CA GLU A 17 2.65 -8.27 -18.83
C GLU A 17 3.46 -9.49 -18.39
N GLN A 18 4.59 -9.30 -17.71
CA GLN A 18 5.35 -10.43 -17.16
C GLN A 18 4.59 -11.12 -16.01
N THR A 19 3.96 -10.33 -15.15
CA THR A 19 3.28 -10.84 -13.94
C THR A 19 2.01 -11.62 -14.29
N ARG A 20 1.26 -11.21 -15.32
CA ARG A 20 0.01 -11.89 -15.70
C ARG A 20 0.22 -13.36 -16.09
N HIS A 21 1.42 -13.73 -16.55
CA HIS A 21 1.76 -15.12 -16.89
C HIS A 21 1.80 -16.03 -15.65
N TRP A 22 2.00 -15.46 -14.47
CA TRP A 22 2.00 -16.16 -13.19
C TRP A 22 0.62 -16.23 -12.54
N GLN A 23 -0.42 -15.74 -13.22
CA GLN A 23 -1.77 -15.80 -12.67
C GLN A 23 -2.35 -17.22 -12.74
N ILE A 24 -2.93 -17.66 -11.63
CA ILE A 24 -3.64 -18.94 -11.55
C ILE A 24 -4.99 -18.81 -12.28
N THR A 25 -5.08 -19.30 -13.51
CA THR A 25 -6.31 -19.20 -14.33
C THR A 25 -7.30 -20.35 -14.11
N ARG A 26 -6.88 -21.41 -13.41
CA ARG A 26 -7.69 -22.60 -13.19
C ARG A 26 -8.76 -22.33 -12.12
N ALA A 27 -10.03 -22.37 -12.51
CA ALA A 27 -11.16 -21.95 -11.66
C ALA A 27 -11.41 -22.83 -10.43
N ASP A 28 -10.97 -24.09 -10.44
CA ASP A 28 -11.10 -25.03 -9.32
C ASP A 28 -9.94 -24.93 -8.32
N HIS A 29 -8.92 -24.09 -8.60
CA HIS A 29 -7.81 -23.88 -7.69
C HIS A 29 -8.25 -23.01 -6.49
N PRO A 30 -7.88 -23.36 -5.23
CA PRO A 30 -8.25 -22.56 -4.05
C PRO A 30 -7.83 -21.09 -4.13
N ALA A 31 -6.70 -20.83 -4.78
CA ALA A 31 -6.16 -19.49 -5.05
C ALA A 31 -6.38 -19.04 -6.52
N ALA A 32 -7.43 -19.51 -7.20
CA ALA A 32 -7.76 -19.04 -8.57
C ALA A 32 -7.72 -17.50 -8.64
N GLY A 33 -7.17 -16.91 -9.69
CA GLY A 33 -7.00 -15.47 -9.86
C GLY A 33 -5.77 -14.86 -9.16
N ALA A 34 -5.16 -15.56 -8.19
CA ALA A 34 -3.95 -15.07 -7.52
C ALA A 34 -2.73 -15.10 -8.46
N ILE A 35 -1.75 -14.26 -8.16
CA ILE A 35 -0.42 -14.31 -8.77
C ILE A 35 0.46 -15.26 -7.96
N VAL A 36 1.11 -16.20 -8.65
CA VAL A 36 2.09 -17.11 -8.05
C VAL A 36 3.39 -16.36 -7.78
N ASN A 37 3.91 -16.47 -6.56
CA ASN A 37 5.27 -16.03 -6.27
C ASN A 37 6.26 -17.11 -6.74
N PRO A 38 7.21 -16.79 -7.63
CA PRO A 38 8.14 -17.78 -8.20
C PRO A 38 9.10 -18.40 -7.18
N ASP A 39 9.33 -17.75 -6.03
CA ASP A 39 10.24 -18.27 -5.00
C ASP A 39 9.62 -19.43 -4.21
N TYR A 40 8.29 -19.46 -4.11
CA TYR A 40 7.54 -20.43 -3.28
C TYR A 40 6.53 -21.28 -4.06
N ASP A 41 6.29 -20.97 -5.34
CA ASP A 41 5.36 -21.64 -6.25
C ASP A 41 3.91 -21.76 -5.70
N ILE A 42 3.48 -20.72 -4.99
CA ILE A 42 2.14 -20.60 -4.41
C ILE A 42 1.54 -19.22 -4.69
N GLY A 43 0.21 -19.15 -4.72
CA GLY A 43 -0.50 -17.87 -4.83
C GLY A 43 -0.18 -16.96 -3.65
N ASP A 44 0.28 -15.75 -3.93
CA ASP A 44 0.83 -14.83 -2.94
C ASP A 44 0.00 -13.52 -2.86
N PRO A 45 -0.44 -13.10 -1.66
CA PRO A 45 -1.22 -11.88 -1.49
C PRO A 45 -0.50 -10.62 -1.99
N LYS A 46 0.82 -10.52 -1.81
CA LYS A 46 1.60 -9.33 -2.16
C LYS A 46 1.78 -9.19 -3.67
N ALA A 47 2.16 -10.26 -4.34
CA ALA A 47 2.24 -10.30 -5.79
C ALA A 47 0.86 -10.05 -6.42
N THR A 48 -0.20 -10.61 -5.83
CA THR A 48 -1.57 -10.42 -6.28
C THR A 48 -2.01 -8.96 -6.17
N GLU A 49 -1.78 -8.30 -5.04
CA GLU A 49 -2.10 -6.88 -4.89
C GLU A 49 -1.25 -5.99 -5.82
N ALA A 50 0.05 -6.25 -5.94
CA ALA A 50 0.90 -5.47 -6.83
C ALA A 50 0.46 -5.57 -8.30
N PHE A 51 -0.05 -6.74 -8.72
CA PHE A 51 -0.65 -6.91 -10.04
C PHE A 51 -1.94 -6.09 -10.22
N ILE A 52 -2.85 -6.11 -9.23
CA ILE A 52 -4.08 -5.30 -9.27
C ILE A 52 -3.73 -3.81 -9.42
N VAL A 53 -2.83 -3.31 -8.57
CA VAL A 53 -2.39 -1.91 -8.59
C VAL A 53 -1.74 -1.56 -9.93
N GLY A 54 -0.91 -2.44 -10.47
CA GLY A 54 -0.28 -2.24 -11.77
C GLY A 54 -1.28 -2.12 -12.92
N CYS A 55 -2.24 -3.04 -12.99
CA CYS A 55 -3.32 -2.99 -13.99
C CYS A 55 -4.14 -1.70 -13.87
N ALA A 56 -4.49 -1.32 -12.64
CA ALA A 56 -5.29 -0.14 -12.38
C ALA A 56 -4.56 1.15 -12.74
N TYR A 57 -3.28 1.29 -12.40
CA TYR A 57 -2.47 2.43 -12.83
C TYR A 57 -2.28 2.49 -14.34
N LEU A 58 -2.06 1.36 -15.01
CA LEU A 58 -1.98 1.36 -16.48
C LEU A 58 -3.26 1.91 -17.10
N ARG A 59 -4.43 1.45 -16.63
CA ARG A 59 -5.71 1.95 -17.13
C ARG A 59 -5.91 3.43 -16.85
N LEU A 60 -5.59 3.92 -15.64
CA LEU A 60 -5.69 5.34 -15.29
C LEU A 60 -4.77 6.22 -16.16
N ILE A 61 -3.54 5.77 -16.42
CA ILE A 61 -2.55 6.56 -17.15
C ILE A 61 -2.82 6.56 -18.66
N THR A 62 -3.20 5.40 -19.23
CA THR A 62 -3.31 5.22 -20.68
C THR A 62 -4.72 5.43 -21.21
N GLY A 63 -5.74 5.28 -20.35
CA GLY A 63 -7.14 5.20 -20.78
C GLY A 63 -7.47 3.93 -21.56
N ASP A 64 -6.56 2.95 -21.64
CA ASP A 64 -6.74 1.73 -22.43
C ASP A 64 -7.82 0.81 -21.84
N ALA A 65 -8.57 0.17 -22.72
CA ALA A 65 -9.69 -0.72 -22.42
C ALA A 65 -9.33 -2.18 -22.71
N ASP A 66 -8.12 -2.63 -22.38
CA ASP A 66 -7.80 -4.07 -22.41
C ASP A 66 -8.69 -4.82 -21.40
N GLU A 67 -9.88 -5.23 -21.88
CA GLU A 67 -10.89 -5.91 -21.09
C GLU A 67 -10.42 -7.27 -20.58
N ALA A 68 -9.48 -7.91 -21.30
CA ALA A 68 -8.92 -9.18 -20.84
C ALA A 68 -8.02 -8.96 -19.62
N LEU A 69 -7.12 -7.96 -19.68
CA LEU A 69 -6.29 -7.57 -18.54
C LEU A 69 -7.14 -7.09 -17.37
N TRP A 70 -8.21 -6.34 -17.64
CA TRP A 70 -9.13 -5.90 -16.59
C TRP A 70 -9.86 -7.07 -15.92
N GLY A 71 -10.33 -8.04 -16.70
CA GLY A 71 -10.90 -9.28 -16.17
C GLY A 71 -9.91 -10.03 -15.26
N GLN A 72 -8.61 -10.02 -15.60
CA GLN A 72 -7.56 -10.58 -14.74
C GLN A 72 -7.37 -9.80 -13.45
N ALA A 73 -7.44 -8.46 -13.49
CA ALA A 73 -7.37 -7.61 -12.30
C ALA A 73 -8.55 -7.86 -11.35
N LEU A 74 -9.77 -8.03 -11.89
CA LEU A 74 -10.95 -8.36 -11.09
C LEU A 74 -10.84 -9.75 -10.44
N ALA A 75 -10.34 -10.75 -11.18
CA ALA A 75 -10.09 -12.09 -10.63
C ALA A 75 -9.01 -12.08 -9.54
N ALA A 76 -7.97 -11.26 -9.70
CA ALA A 76 -6.94 -11.05 -8.69
C ALA A 76 -7.51 -10.37 -7.44
N ALA A 77 -8.40 -9.38 -7.57
CA ALA A 77 -9.07 -8.77 -6.43
C ALA A 77 -9.94 -9.77 -5.66
N ASP A 78 -10.63 -10.69 -6.36
CA ASP A 78 -11.36 -11.77 -5.72
C ASP A 78 -10.43 -12.76 -4.98
N ALA A 79 -9.25 -13.05 -5.53
CA ALA A 79 -8.23 -13.84 -4.85
C ALA A 79 -7.69 -13.14 -3.60
N LEU A 80 -7.40 -11.85 -3.69
CA LEU A 80 -6.89 -11.06 -2.56
C LEU A 80 -7.87 -11.07 -1.37
N ILE A 81 -9.18 -10.95 -1.64
CA ILE A 81 -10.22 -11.11 -0.61
C ILE A 81 -10.21 -12.51 -0.01
N ARG A 82 -10.02 -13.57 -0.81
CA ARG A 82 -9.95 -14.95 -0.30
C ARG A 82 -8.72 -15.21 0.56
N PHE A 83 -7.65 -14.43 0.41
CA PHE A 83 -6.47 -14.53 1.28
C PHE A 83 -6.70 -13.94 2.67
N GLN A 84 -7.76 -13.15 2.89
CA GLN A 84 -8.04 -12.60 4.21
C GLN A 84 -8.43 -13.71 5.19
N ARG A 85 -7.78 -13.70 6.35
CA ARG A 85 -8.12 -14.50 7.52
C ARG A 85 -9.38 -13.97 8.20
N PRO A 86 -9.97 -14.73 9.16
CA PRO A 86 -11.11 -14.25 9.94
C PRO A 86 -10.88 -12.92 10.68
N SER A 87 -9.62 -12.57 10.98
CA SER A 87 -9.21 -11.29 11.54
C SER A 87 -9.41 -10.10 10.59
N GLY A 88 -9.49 -10.36 9.27
CA GLY A 88 -9.40 -9.38 8.19
C GLY A 88 -8.01 -9.25 7.57
N LEU A 89 -6.98 -9.82 8.20
CA LEU A 89 -5.58 -9.68 7.80
C LEU A 89 -5.16 -10.73 6.77
N ILE A 90 -4.08 -10.45 6.05
CA ILE A 90 -3.41 -11.40 5.15
C ILE A 90 -2.14 -11.94 5.77
N ASP A 91 -1.67 -13.07 5.23
CA ASP A 91 -0.35 -13.61 5.54
C ASP A 91 0.74 -12.96 4.70
N LEU A 92 1.92 -12.84 5.30
CA LEU A 92 3.18 -12.92 4.60
C LEU A 92 3.68 -14.36 4.75
N ILE A 93 3.48 -15.15 3.69
CA ILE A 93 3.41 -16.62 3.78
C ILE A 93 4.69 -17.26 4.33
N ASN A 94 5.84 -16.63 4.13
CA ASN A 94 7.13 -17.15 4.58
C ASN A 94 7.44 -16.89 6.06
N VAL A 95 6.91 -15.81 6.67
CA VAL A 95 7.36 -15.40 8.02
C VAL A 95 6.29 -14.81 8.94
N ASN A 96 5.25 -14.13 8.44
CA ASN A 96 4.26 -13.46 9.29
C ASN A 96 2.83 -13.88 8.92
N TYR A 97 2.26 -14.81 9.68
CA TYR A 97 0.85 -15.16 9.53
C TYR A 97 -0.04 -14.15 10.23
N ASP A 98 -1.21 -13.90 9.67
CA ASP A 98 -2.20 -12.96 10.23
C ASP A 98 -1.59 -11.57 10.49
N SER A 99 -0.85 -11.07 9.50
CA SER A 99 0.10 -9.97 9.68
C SER A 99 -0.56 -8.61 9.48
N SER A 100 -0.63 -7.84 10.57
CA SER A 100 -1.12 -6.47 10.55
C SER A 100 -0.24 -5.53 9.72
N PRO A 101 1.11 -5.55 9.84
CA PRO A 101 1.98 -4.72 9.02
C PRO A 101 1.87 -5.01 7.53
N ASP A 102 1.87 -6.30 7.16
CA ASP A 102 1.76 -6.69 5.76
C ASP A 102 0.39 -6.28 5.22
N THR A 103 -0.68 -6.49 5.97
CA THR A 103 -1.99 -5.98 5.57
C THR A 103 -2.00 -4.45 5.46
N GLY A 104 -1.32 -3.74 6.36
CA GLY A 104 -1.15 -2.28 6.33
C GLY A 104 -0.51 -1.79 5.04
N PHE A 105 0.59 -2.41 4.58
CA PHE A 105 1.20 -2.07 3.29
C PHE A 105 0.23 -2.23 2.11
N THR A 106 -0.57 -3.29 2.13
CA THR A 106 -1.56 -3.59 1.09
C THR A 106 -2.68 -2.55 1.12
N VAL A 107 -3.25 -2.25 2.30
CA VAL A 107 -4.29 -1.22 2.47
C VAL A 107 -3.76 0.17 2.06
N GLN A 108 -2.54 0.54 2.46
CA GLN A 108 -1.92 1.82 2.10
C GLN A 108 -1.89 2.03 0.58
N ARG A 109 -1.46 1.02 -0.19
CA ARG A 109 -1.39 1.10 -1.66
C ARG A 109 -2.77 1.10 -2.32
N LEU A 110 -3.69 0.25 -1.84
CA LEU A 110 -5.04 0.18 -2.37
C LEU A 110 -5.80 1.49 -2.13
N CYS A 111 -5.70 2.08 -0.94
CA CYS A 111 -6.35 3.36 -0.65
C CYS A 111 -5.80 4.50 -1.52
N ALA A 112 -4.48 4.59 -1.70
CA ALA A 112 -3.88 5.58 -2.60
C ALA A 112 -4.37 5.44 -4.05
N LEU A 113 -4.48 4.19 -4.55
CA LEU A 113 -5.06 3.91 -5.87
C LEU A 113 -6.53 4.36 -5.94
N MET A 114 -7.32 4.04 -4.92
CA MET A 114 -8.74 4.36 -4.85
C MET A 114 -8.97 5.88 -4.84
N GLN A 115 -8.21 6.61 -4.03
CA GLN A 115 -8.26 8.07 -4.00
C GLN A 115 -7.91 8.68 -5.36
N LEU A 116 -6.83 8.23 -6.00
CA LEU A 116 -6.44 8.70 -7.33
C LEU A 116 -7.56 8.47 -8.37
N ALA A 117 -8.21 7.31 -8.33
CA ALA A 117 -9.33 7.01 -9.22
C ALA A 117 -10.54 7.93 -8.99
N GLN A 118 -10.83 8.28 -7.72
CA GLN A 118 -11.88 9.26 -7.38
C GLN A 118 -11.55 10.65 -7.91
N GLU A 119 -10.30 11.11 -7.75
CA GLU A 119 -9.84 12.42 -8.23
C GLU A 119 -9.91 12.56 -9.74
N GLN A 120 -9.67 11.46 -10.48
CA GLN A 120 -9.81 11.41 -11.93
C GLN A 120 -11.27 11.22 -12.41
N ALA A 121 -12.25 11.23 -11.49
CA ALA A 121 -13.67 11.03 -11.78
C ALA A 121 -13.95 9.75 -12.59
N THR A 122 -13.20 8.69 -12.31
CA THR A 122 -13.33 7.42 -13.03
C THR A 122 -14.51 6.62 -12.48
N GLN A 123 -15.60 6.51 -13.24
CA GLN A 123 -16.87 5.94 -12.75
C GLN A 123 -17.55 4.98 -13.74
N ASP A 124 -16.79 4.32 -14.62
CA ASP A 124 -17.39 3.27 -15.45
C ASP A 124 -17.77 2.03 -14.61
N ALA A 125 -18.61 1.17 -15.20
CA ALA A 125 -19.10 -0.03 -14.52
C ALA A 125 -17.98 -1.00 -14.12
N GLN A 126 -16.91 -1.07 -14.92
CA GLN A 126 -15.76 -1.94 -14.68
C GLN A 126 -14.92 -1.46 -13.49
N TRP A 127 -14.74 -0.14 -13.36
CA TRP A 127 -14.12 0.48 -12.20
C TRP A 127 -14.96 0.36 -10.94
N SER A 128 -16.29 0.50 -11.05
CA SER A 128 -17.20 0.29 -9.92
C SER A 128 -17.07 -1.13 -9.35
N LEU A 129 -16.92 -2.15 -10.21
CA LEU A 129 -16.69 -3.53 -9.77
C LEU A 129 -15.36 -3.72 -9.04
N LEU A 130 -14.28 -3.11 -9.54
CA LEU A 130 -12.99 -3.18 -8.83
C LEU A 130 -13.09 -2.44 -7.50
N TRP A 131 -13.67 -1.24 -7.49
CA TRP A 131 -13.89 -0.42 -6.31
C TRP A 131 -14.61 -1.20 -5.20
N GLU A 132 -15.72 -1.87 -5.51
CA GLU A 132 -16.48 -2.66 -4.55
C GLU A 132 -15.64 -3.78 -3.91
N LYS A 133 -14.80 -4.46 -4.70
CA LYS A 133 -13.89 -5.51 -4.21
C LYS A 133 -12.82 -4.92 -3.30
N LEU A 134 -12.17 -3.84 -3.72
CA LEU A 134 -11.13 -3.18 -2.92
C LEU A 134 -11.71 -2.59 -1.63
N ALA A 135 -12.88 -1.95 -1.69
CA ALA A 135 -13.59 -1.44 -0.53
C ALA A 135 -13.90 -2.56 0.46
N ARG A 136 -14.39 -3.72 -0.02
CA ARG A 136 -14.63 -4.89 0.82
C ARG A 136 -13.34 -5.36 1.51
N PHE A 137 -12.23 -5.44 0.79
CA PHE A 137 -10.93 -5.84 1.36
C PHE A 137 -10.49 -4.87 2.45
N VAL A 138 -10.44 -3.57 2.15
CA VAL A 138 -10.00 -2.51 3.08
C VAL A 138 -10.87 -2.51 4.33
N ARG A 139 -12.20 -2.55 4.17
CA ARG A 139 -13.13 -2.53 5.30
C ARG A 139 -12.97 -3.75 6.21
N ALA A 140 -12.73 -4.93 5.65
CA ALA A 140 -12.46 -6.12 6.45
C ALA A 140 -11.09 -6.06 7.14
N ALA A 141 -10.08 -5.47 6.50
CA ALA A 141 -8.73 -5.35 7.02
C ALA A 141 -8.60 -4.36 8.20
N THR A 142 -9.30 -3.23 8.14
CA THR A 142 -9.15 -2.12 9.10
C THR A 142 -9.27 -2.55 10.57
N PRO A 143 -10.31 -3.30 11.01
CA PRO A 143 -10.40 -3.75 12.39
C PRO A 143 -9.25 -4.69 12.80
N GLY A 144 -8.76 -5.50 11.86
CA GLY A 144 -7.59 -6.35 12.05
C GLY A 144 -6.33 -5.54 12.30
N ILE A 145 -6.11 -4.47 11.52
CA ILE A 145 -4.97 -3.56 11.67
C ILE A 145 -5.05 -2.83 13.02
N CYS A 146 -6.24 -2.37 13.43
CA CYS A 146 -6.41 -1.69 14.72
C CYS A 146 -6.05 -2.57 15.93
N ARG A 147 -6.38 -3.87 15.88
CA ARG A 147 -6.06 -4.82 16.95
C ARG A 147 -4.65 -5.40 16.86
N GLY A 148 -4.04 -5.32 15.69
CA GLY A 148 -2.72 -5.85 15.43
C GLY A 148 -1.61 -4.97 16.01
N GLY A 149 -0.41 -5.54 16.07
CA GLY A 149 0.82 -4.80 16.39
C GLY A 149 1.71 -4.66 15.17
N PHE A 150 2.89 -4.09 15.39
CA PHE A 150 3.94 -3.96 14.39
C PHE A 150 5.20 -4.73 14.81
N HIS A 151 6.04 -5.10 13.83
CA HIS A 151 7.28 -5.87 14.10
C HIS A 151 8.55 -5.01 14.13
N THR A 152 8.53 -3.87 13.43
CA THR A 152 9.67 -2.97 13.24
C THR A 152 9.16 -1.52 13.22
N PRO A 153 10.02 -0.52 13.50
CA PRO A 153 9.57 0.87 13.58
C PRO A 153 8.80 1.38 12.34
N ASN A 154 9.26 1.11 11.11
CA ASN A 154 8.53 1.52 9.91
C ASN A 154 7.10 0.97 9.78
N HIS A 155 6.86 -0.25 10.26
CA HIS A 155 5.55 -0.88 10.20
C HIS A 155 4.51 -0.06 10.96
N ARG A 156 4.92 0.65 12.02
CA ARG A 156 4.06 1.57 12.76
C ARG A 156 3.49 2.64 11.82
N TRP A 157 4.35 3.35 11.09
CA TRP A 157 3.91 4.44 10.22
C TRP A 157 3.13 3.95 9.02
N VAL A 158 3.47 2.77 8.50
CA VAL A 158 2.67 2.11 7.46
C VAL A 158 1.27 1.79 7.95
N MET A 159 1.13 1.23 9.15
CA MET A 159 -0.18 0.94 9.74
C MET A 159 -0.98 2.22 10.00
N VAL A 160 -0.35 3.26 10.58
CA VAL A 160 -1.02 4.54 10.83
C VAL A 160 -1.49 5.18 9.52
N SER A 161 -0.62 5.30 8.52
CA SER A 161 -0.96 5.86 7.21
C SER A 161 -2.01 5.04 6.44
N ALA A 162 -2.05 3.72 6.61
CA ALA A 162 -3.12 2.88 6.07
C ALA A 162 -4.47 3.16 6.75
N LEU A 163 -4.48 3.27 8.08
CA LEU A 163 -5.68 3.55 8.87
C LEU A 163 -6.27 4.94 8.58
N VAL A 164 -5.44 5.99 8.49
CA VAL A 164 -5.91 7.34 8.19
C VAL A 164 -6.50 7.44 6.78
N GLN A 165 -5.88 6.80 5.78
CA GLN A 165 -6.42 6.74 4.42
C GLN A 165 -7.72 5.94 4.36
N ALA A 166 -7.78 4.77 5.01
CA ALA A 166 -8.99 3.95 5.04
C ALA A 166 -10.16 4.72 5.69
N ARG A 167 -9.91 5.43 6.79
CA ARG A 167 -10.89 6.31 7.45
C ARG A 167 -11.31 7.48 6.57
N ALA A 168 -10.39 8.08 5.82
CA ALA A 168 -10.72 9.18 4.90
C ALA A 168 -11.65 8.72 3.76
N LEU A 169 -11.38 7.54 3.18
CA LEU A 169 -12.21 6.95 2.12
C LEU A 169 -13.54 6.40 2.65
N PHE A 170 -13.56 5.86 3.87
CA PHE A 170 -14.70 5.22 4.50
C PHE A 170 -14.89 5.73 5.93
N PRO A 171 -15.50 6.91 6.12
CA PRO A 171 -15.64 7.52 7.44
C PRO A 171 -16.39 6.65 8.46
N ASP A 172 -17.31 5.80 8.00
CA ASP A 172 -18.09 4.87 8.81
C ASP A 172 -17.25 3.74 9.44
N LEU A 173 -16.00 3.54 8.99
CA LEU A 173 -15.06 2.63 9.65
C LEU A 173 -14.66 3.07 11.06
N ASP A 174 -14.93 4.32 11.41
CA ASP A 174 -14.54 4.92 12.68
C ASP A 174 -15.75 5.36 13.53
N ASP A 175 -16.93 4.81 13.26
CA ASP A 175 -18.16 5.08 14.03
C ASP A 175 -18.02 4.74 15.52
N ASP A 176 -17.19 3.74 15.86
CA ASP A 176 -16.86 3.35 17.24
C ASP A 176 -15.57 4.00 17.77
N HIS A 177 -14.99 4.95 17.02
CA HIS A 177 -13.71 5.61 17.27
C HIS A 177 -12.49 4.69 17.34
N SER A 178 -12.60 3.42 16.94
CA SER A 178 -11.48 2.46 17.06
C SER A 178 -10.28 2.86 16.20
N VAL A 179 -10.50 3.40 15.00
CA VAL A 179 -9.42 3.86 14.12
C VAL A 179 -8.77 5.09 14.72
N THR A 180 -9.56 6.08 15.13
CA THR A 180 -9.06 7.31 15.75
C THR A 180 -8.26 7.03 17.01
N ASN A 181 -8.77 6.18 17.89
CA ASN A 181 -8.07 5.82 19.13
C ASN A 181 -6.74 5.13 18.86
N THR A 182 -6.71 4.22 17.88
CA THR A 182 -5.47 3.51 17.49
C THR A 182 -4.44 4.46 16.88
N VAL A 183 -4.86 5.31 15.95
CA VAL A 183 -3.97 6.31 15.32
C VAL A 183 -3.40 7.26 16.36
N ASN A 184 -4.24 7.81 17.24
CA ASN A 184 -3.78 8.71 18.30
C ASN A 184 -2.81 8.04 19.28
N ALA A 185 -3.00 6.76 19.60
CA ALA A 185 -2.09 6.03 20.47
C ALA A 185 -0.67 5.98 19.88
N TYR A 186 -0.54 5.73 18.58
CA TYR A 186 0.76 5.74 17.90
C TYR A 186 1.33 7.15 17.75
N LEU A 187 0.50 8.13 17.37
CA LEU A 187 0.94 9.53 17.21
C LEU A 187 1.42 10.14 18.52
N ALA A 188 0.86 9.71 19.66
CA ALA A 188 1.29 10.16 20.99
C ALA A 188 2.73 9.75 21.35
N GLU A 189 3.30 8.75 20.67
CA GLU A 189 4.71 8.38 20.84
C GLU A 189 5.68 9.36 20.14
N GLY A 190 5.17 10.17 19.19
CA GLY A 190 5.97 11.02 18.32
C GLY A 190 6.61 10.25 17.15
N PHE A 191 7.01 10.98 16.11
CA PHE A 191 7.74 10.41 14.98
C PHE A 191 9.17 10.04 15.40
N ASP A 192 9.63 8.86 14.99
CA ASP A 192 10.91 8.25 15.42
C ASP A 192 12.10 8.76 14.61
N ILE A 193 12.17 10.07 14.42
CA ILE A 193 13.23 10.77 13.69
C ILE A 193 14.14 11.53 14.66
N ASP A 194 15.46 11.37 14.51
CA ASP A 194 16.44 12.08 15.33
C ASP A 194 16.75 13.50 14.81
N ALA A 195 17.59 14.23 15.53
CA ALA A 195 17.93 15.62 15.20
C ALA A 195 18.67 15.78 13.87
N GLU A 196 19.28 14.69 13.39
CA GLU A 196 19.98 14.62 12.12
C GLU A 196 19.06 14.25 10.94
N GLY A 197 17.80 13.89 11.22
CA GLY A 197 16.83 13.47 10.20
C GLY A 197 16.82 11.96 9.94
N ALA A 198 17.50 11.15 10.75
CA ALA A 198 17.51 9.71 10.57
C ALA A 198 16.36 9.05 11.32
N PHE A 199 15.63 8.15 10.65
CA PHE A 199 14.72 7.22 11.33
C PHE A 199 15.51 6.18 12.12
N ILE A 200 14.90 5.56 13.14
CA ILE A 200 15.54 4.56 14.00
C ILE A 200 16.20 3.41 13.21
N GLU A 201 15.59 2.98 12.10
CA GLU A 201 16.10 1.85 11.32
C GLU A 201 17.29 2.21 10.42
N ARG A 202 17.56 3.50 10.19
CA ARG A 202 18.73 4.05 9.46
C ARG A 202 19.02 3.35 8.13
N ARG A 203 18.03 3.26 7.23
CA ARG A 203 18.12 2.48 5.98
C ARG A 203 17.54 3.27 4.82
N VAL A 204 18.33 4.24 4.35
CA VAL A 204 18.08 5.18 3.25
C VAL A 204 17.30 4.57 2.09
N GLY A 205 17.80 3.46 1.53
CA GLY A 205 17.25 2.89 0.29
C GLY A 205 15.92 2.16 0.42
N VAL A 206 15.44 1.88 1.64
CA VAL A 206 14.25 1.03 1.84
C VAL A 206 13.31 1.58 2.91
N TYR A 207 13.78 1.77 4.14
CA TYR A 207 12.89 2.08 5.25
C TYR A 207 12.60 3.58 5.36
N ASP A 208 13.58 4.42 5.03
CA ASP A 208 13.41 5.87 4.99
C ASP A 208 12.34 6.25 3.96
N ALA A 209 12.39 5.67 2.75
CA ALA A 209 11.34 5.83 1.74
C ALA A 209 9.95 5.33 2.20
N VAL A 210 9.89 4.26 3.00
CA VAL A 210 8.63 3.74 3.57
C VAL A 210 8.07 4.72 4.62
N ASN A 211 8.92 5.22 5.51
CA ASN A 211 8.54 6.14 6.57
C ASN A 211 8.14 7.49 6.01
N THR A 212 8.97 8.08 5.16
CA THR A 212 8.70 9.36 4.50
C THR A 212 7.38 9.34 3.74
N ARG A 213 7.10 8.30 2.95
CA ARG A 213 5.79 8.14 2.29
C ARG A 213 4.64 8.03 3.30
N SER A 214 4.84 7.28 4.38
CA SER A 214 3.82 7.10 5.41
C SER A 214 3.50 8.41 6.13
N LEU A 215 4.51 9.20 6.48
CA LEU A 215 4.35 10.52 7.10
C LEU A 215 3.65 11.51 6.16
N LEU A 216 3.97 11.50 4.87
CA LEU A 216 3.24 12.32 3.87
C LEU A 216 1.75 11.98 3.84
N LEU A 217 1.39 10.69 3.82
CA LEU A 217 0.01 10.24 3.84
C LEU A 217 -0.70 10.59 5.16
N ILE A 218 0.03 10.56 6.29
CA ILE A 218 -0.49 11.03 7.58
C ILE A 218 -0.79 12.53 7.52
N ALA A 219 0.14 13.34 7.00
CA ALA A 219 -0.05 14.78 6.86
C ALA A 219 -1.22 15.14 5.93
N GLU A 220 -1.45 14.35 4.88
CA GLU A 220 -2.53 14.58 3.93
C GLU A 220 -3.92 14.29 4.52
N HIS A 221 -4.04 13.24 5.34
CA HIS A 221 -5.36 12.72 5.73
C HIS A 221 -5.72 12.89 7.21
N TRP A 222 -4.75 13.13 8.09
CA TRP A 222 -5.03 13.30 9.52
C TRP A 222 -5.43 14.75 9.81
N PRO A 223 -6.53 15.03 10.55
CA PRO A 223 -7.07 16.38 10.67
C PRO A 223 -6.35 17.28 11.69
N ASP A 224 -5.37 16.77 12.45
CA ASP A 224 -4.65 17.55 13.45
C ASP A 224 -3.48 18.32 12.82
N ALA A 225 -3.58 19.66 12.78
CA ALA A 225 -2.58 20.52 12.17
C ALA A 225 -1.17 20.42 12.79
N ALA A 226 -1.06 20.12 14.09
CA ALA A 226 0.24 19.93 14.73
C ALA A 226 0.90 18.61 14.29
N VAL A 227 0.09 17.56 14.13
CA VAL A 227 0.54 16.29 13.55
C VAL A 227 0.96 16.47 12.09
N GLN A 228 0.17 17.21 11.29
CA GLN A 228 0.50 17.50 9.89
C GLN A 228 1.86 18.22 9.78
N ALA A 229 2.05 19.30 10.56
CA ALA A 229 3.31 20.04 10.58
C ALA A 229 4.48 19.13 11.00
N SER A 230 4.33 18.39 12.11
CA SER A 230 5.39 17.50 12.59
C SER A 230 5.73 16.36 11.62
N ALA A 231 4.74 15.85 10.88
CA ALA A 231 4.98 14.83 9.86
C ALA A 231 5.74 15.40 8.66
N LEU A 232 5.39 16.61 8.22
CA LEU A 232 6.08 17.30 7.13
C LEU A 232 7.51 17.70 7.53
N ASP A 233 7.72 18.19 8.75
CA ASP A 233 9.05 18.49 9.29
C ASP A 233 9.93 17.24 9.31
N GLY A 234 9.37 16.09 9.71
CA GLY A 234 10.07 14.81 9.68
C GLY A 234 10.43 14.35 8.27
N VAL A 235 9.53 14.52 7.31
CA VAL A 235 9.78 14.22 5.90
C VAL A 235 10.90 15.09 5.35
N GLU A 236 10.84 16.40 5.58
CA GLU A 236 11.85 17.35 5.11
C GLU A 236 13.23 17.02 5.73
N ALA A 237 13.29 16.77 7.04
CA ALA A 237 14.52 16.40 7.72
C ALA A 237 15.14 15.11 7.15
N ASN A 238 14.32 14.08 6.91
CA ASN A 238 14.82 12.81 6.36
C ASN A 238 15.27 12.94 4.90
N LEU A 239 14.52 13.66 4.06
CA LEU A 239 14.95 13.89 2.67
C LEU A 239 16.25 14.70 2.61
N HIS A 240 16.44 15.67 3.51
CA HIS A 240 17.71 16.39 3.65
C HIS A 240 18.84 15.48 4.13
N PHE A 241 18.59 14.62 5.10
CA PHE A 241 19.55 13.61 5.56
C PHE A 241 19.99 12.68 4.43
N ASP A 242 19.05 12.12 3.67
CA ASP A 242 19.31 11.22 2.55
C ASP A 242 20.14 11.87 1.44
N LEU A 243 19.96 13.17 1.18
CA LEU A 243 20.80 13.91 0.23
C LEU A 243 22.29 13.89 0.60
N HIS A 244 22.63 13.79 1.89
CA HIS A 244 24.02 13.67 2.34
C HIS A 244 24.59 12.27 2.19
N LEU A 245 23.73 11.26 2.03
CA LEU A 245 24.12 9.86 1.87
C LEU A 245 24.12 9.41 0.41
N LEU A 246 23.59 10.23 -0.52
CA LEU A 246 23.61 9.98 -1.95
C LEU A 246 24.98 10.26 -2.59
N HIS A 247 25.51 9.26 -3.28
CA HIS A 247 26.69 9.39 -4.12
C HIS A 247 26.34 9.88 -5.53
N ALA A 248 27.35 10.41 -6.23
CA ALA A 248 27.18 10.99 -7.57
C ALA A 248 26.71 9.97 -8.64
N ASP A 249 26.87 8.66 -8.40
CA ASP A 249 26.41 7.59 -9.27
C ASP A 249 24.97 7.13 -8.99
N GLY A 250 24.31 7.75 -8.01
CA GLY A 250 22.95 7.41 -7.59
C GLY A 250 22.85 6.24 -6.61
N SER A 251 23.98 5.72 -6.12
CA SER A 251 24.00 4.83 -4.95
C SER A 251 23.91 5.64 -3.65
N ALA A 252 23.58 4.99 -2.55
CA ALA A 252 23.50 5.61 -1.22
C ALA A 252 24.31 4.80 -0.20
N GLU A 253 24.89 5.48 0.79
CA GLU A 253 25.43 4.82 1.98
C GLU A 253 24.26 4.18 2.77
N THR A 254 24.39 2.90 3.16
CA THR A 254 23.36 2.11 3.85
C THR A 254 23.85 1.51 5.16
#